data_AF-A0A9X6RPI4-F1
#
_entry.id   AF-A0A9X6RPI4-F1
#
_cell.length_a   1.000
_cell.length_b   1.000
_cell.length_c   1.000
_cell.angle_alpha   90.00
_cell.angle_beta   90.00
_cell.angle_gamma   90.00
#
_symmetry.space_group_name_H-M   'P 1'
#
loop_
_entity.id
_entity.type
_entity.pdbx_description
1 polymer ?
#
loop_
_entity_poly.entity_id
_entity_poly.type
_entity_poly.pdbx_seq_one_letter_code
_entity_poly.pdbx_strand_id
1 'polypeptide(L)'
;INERNLPIYERLFHKNRKNQNGCNIKATFFVSHEFTNYGMVRYLYEKGHEIASHSITHGVGTGFKDEKAWETEMSGEKSFLTSFASIRPDDIKGARAPLLGPGGDDQFEAVSSMLSVVKAS
;
A
#
# COMPACT_ATOMS: atom_id res chain seq x y z
N ILE A 1 -8.15 0.02 -4.41
CA ILE A 1 -8.07 -0.60 -5.77
C ILE A 1 -9.37 -1.34 -6.02
N ASN A 2 -10.05 -1.14 -7.16
CA ASN A 2 -11.36 -1.75 -7.44
C ASN A 2 -11.70 -1.70 -8.94
N GLU A 3 -12.93 -2.08 -9.27
CA GLU A 3 -13.47 -2.20 -10.63
C GLU A 3 -13.36 -0.88 -11.43
N ARG A 4 -13.34 0.28 -10.73
CA ARG A 4 -13.25 1.60 -11.38
C ARG A 4 -11.86 1.89 -11.93
N ASN A 5 -10.80 1.41 -11.25
CA ASN A 5 -9.42 1.78 -11.56
C ASN A 5 -8.60 0.64 -12.17
N LEU A 6 -8.94 -0.63 -11.93
CA LEU A 6 -8.19 -1.75 -12.51
C LEU A 6 -8.04 -1.68 -14.04
N PRO A 7 -9.09 -1.38 -14.84
CA PRO A 7 -8.93 -1.28 -16.30
C PRO A 7 -7.95 -0.19 -16.75
N ILE A 8 -7.80 0.87 -15.96
CA ILE A 8 -6.83 1.94 -16.22
C ILE A 8 -5.42 1.42 -15.96
N TYR A 9 -5.21 0.70 -14.85
CA TYR A 9 -3.93 0.09 -14.53
C TYR A 9 -3.50 -0.95 -15.56
N GLU A 10 -4.42 -1.79 -16.05
CA GLU A 10 -4.11 -2.77 -17.10
C GLU A 10 -3.68 -2.12 -18.41
N ARG A 11 -4.30 -0.99 -18.78
CA ARG A 11 -3.89 -0.20 -19.95
C ARG A 11 -2.51 0.44 -19.72
N LEU A 12 -2.26 0.96 -18.53
CA LEU A 12 -1.01 1.64 -18.19
C LEU A 12 0.18 0.67 -18.11
N PHE A 13 -0.01 -0.51 -17.51
CA PHE A 13 1.01 -1.53 -17.29
C PHE A 13 0.96 -2.65 -18.32
N HIS A 14 0.49 -2.33 -19.53
CA HIS A 14 0.44 -3.26 -20.65
C HIS A 14 1.85 -3.79 -20.99
N LYS A 15 1.94 -5.04 -21.44
CA LYS A 15 3.21 -5.79 -21.63
C LYS A 15 4.17 -5.18 -22.67
N ASN A 16 3.71 -4.23 -23.47
CA ASN A 16 4.55 -3.52 -24.45
C ASN A 16 5.32 -2.33 -23.85
N ARG A 17 5.02 -1.92 -22.62
CA ARG A 17 5.75 -0.87 -21.91
C ARG A 17 6.82 -1.51 -21.05
N LYS A 18 8.08 -1.35 -21.47
CA LYS A 18 9.23 -2.02 -20.89
C LYS A 18 10.32 -1.01 -20.51
N ASN A 19 11.04 -1.33 -19.44
CA ASN A 19 12.29 -0.66 -19.09
C ASN A 19 13.40 -1.09 -20.08
N GLN A 20 14.54 -0.38 -20.06
CA GLN A 20 15.70 -0.69 -20.91
C GLN A 20 16.23 -2.11 -20.73
N ASN A 21 16.01 -2.71 -19.56
CA ASN A 21 16.35 -4.11 -19.28
C ASN A 21 15.36 -5.13 -19.89
N GLY A 22 14.34 -4.68 -20.62
CA GLY A 22 13.34 -5.55 -21.27
C GLY A 22 12.22 -6.06 -20.35
N CYS A 23 12.25 -5.75 -19.05
CA CYS A 23 11.17 -6.07 -18.11
C CYS A 23 10.00 -5.10 -18.25
N ASN A 24 8.78 -5.57 -17.99
CA ASN A 24 7.61 -4.70 -17.93
C ASN A 24 7.76 -3.65 -16.83
N ILE A 25 7.33 -2.41 -17.10
CA ILE A 25 7.31 -1.35 -16.09
C ILE A 25 6.48 -1.77 -14.87
N LYS A 26 6.92 -1.37 -13.68
CA LYS A 26 6.27 -1.65 -12.39
C LYS A 26 5.91 -0.36 -11.68
N ALA A 27 5.07 -0.49 -10.66
CA ALA A 27 4.63 0.60 -9.81
C ALA A 27 4.38 0.07 -8.41
N THR A 28 4.29 1.01 -7.48
CA THR A 28 3.92 0.77 -6.09
C THR A 28 2.52 1.31 -5.86
N PHE A 29 1.65 0.48 -5.29
CA PHE A 29 0.30 0.88 -4.90
C PHE A 29 0.21 0.99 -3.39
N PHE A 30 -0.03 2.21 -2.91
CA PHE A 30 -0.39 2.48 -1.52
C PHE A 30 -1.91 2.30 -1.40
N VAL A 31 -2.33 1.22 -0.72
CA VAL A 31 -3.72 0.75 -0.69
C VAL A 31 -4.38 1.10 0.64
N SER A 32 -5.57 1.69 0.59
CA SER A 32 -6.44 1.84 1.74
C SER A 32 -7.57 0.82 1.72
N HIS A 33 -8.08 0.48 2.89
CA HIS A 33 -9.09 -0.57 3.06
C HIS A 33 -10.40 -0.28 2.34
N GLU A 34 -10.97 0.91 2.58
CA GLU A 34 -12.35 1.20 2.18
C GLU A 34 -12.53 1.11 0.65
N PHE A 35 -13.58 0.38 0.23
CA PHE A 35 -13.91 0.11 -1.17
C PHE A 35 -12.81 -0.59 -1.98
N THR A 36 -11.84 -1.26 -1.33
CA THR A 36 -10.84 -2.07 -2.01
C THR A 36 -11.32 -3.50 -2.27
N ASN A 37 -11.16 -3.94 -3.51
CA ASN A 37 -11.31 -5.34 -3.90
C ASN A 37 -9.94 -6.04 -3.77
N TYR A 38 -9.74 -6.81 -2.70
CA TYR A 38 -8.47 -7.47 -2.42
C TYR A 38 -8.09 -8.56 -3.44
N GLY A 39 -9.05 -9.14 -4.17
CA GLY A 39 -8.76 -10.03 -5.29
C GLY A 39 -8.05 -9.30 -6.44
N MET A 40 -8.41 -8.04 -6.69
CA MET A 40 -7.74 -7.20 -7.67
C MET A 40 -6.36 -6.71 -7.18
N VAL A 41 -6.21 -6.52 -5.86
CA VAL A 41 -4.91 -6.23 -5.25
C VAL A 41 -3.96 -7.44 -5.45
N ARG A 42 -4.44 -8.66 -5.16
CA ARG A 42 -3.71 -9.90 -5.42
C ARG A 42 -3.27 -10.01 -6.87
N TYR A 43 -4.17 -9.71 -7.81
CA TYR A 43 -3.85 -9.73 -9.24
C TYR A 43 -2.68 -8.78 -9.59
N LEU A 44 -2.70 -7.54 -9.10
CA LEU A 44 -1.60 -6.59 -9.32
C LEU A 44 -0.29 -7.06 -8.68
N TYR A 45 -0.36 -7.63 -7.48
CA TYR A 45 0.79 -8.24 -6.81
C TYR A 45 1.40 -9.40 -7.64
N GLU A 46 0.58 -10.29 -8.18
CA GLU A 46 1.04 -11.40 -9.05
C GLU A 46 1.65 -10.91 -10.38
N LYS A 47 1.25 -9.73 -10.85
CA LYS A 47 1.91 -9.05 -11.98
C LYS A 47 3.25 -8.43 -11.60
N GLY A 48 3.67 -8.52 -10.33
CA GLY A 48 4.95 -8.03 -9.81
C GLY A 48 4.94 -6.55 -9.44
N HIS A 49 3.77 -5.95 -9.22
CA HIS A 49 3.67 -4.61 -8.64
C HIS A 49 3.88 -4.68 -7.13
N GLU A 50 4.51 -3.65 -6.57
CA GLU A 50 4.66 -3.52 -5.11
C GLU A 50 3.32 -3.06 -4.52
N ILE A 51 2.95 -3.65 -3.37
CA ILE A 51 1.76 -3.30 -2.61
C ILE A 51 2.19 -2.83 -1.23
N ALA A 52 1.71 -1.67 -0.83
CA ALA A 52 2.09 -0.95 0.38
C ALA A 52 0.84 -0.45 1.14
N SER A 53 0.98 -0.21 2.43
CA SER A 53 -0.09 0.26 3.31
C SER A 53 -0.37 1.75 3.12
N HIS A 54 -1.66 2.12 3.07
CA HIS A 54 -2.13 3.51 3.06
C HIS A 54 -3.23 3.74 4.09
N SER A 55 -3.07 3.16 5.28
CA SER A 55 -4.06 3.11 6.38
C SER A 55 -5.36 2.36 6.08
N ILE A 56 -6.10 2.01 7.13
CA ILE A 56 -7.43 1.43 7.00
C ILE A 56 -8.43 2.53 6.69
N THR A 57 -8.44 3.61 7.47
CA THR A 57 -9.50 4.62 7.47
C THR A 57 -9.22 5.83 6.58
N HIS A 58 -8.03 5.93 5.98
CA HIS A 58 -7.57 7.11 5.24
C HIS A 58 -7.55 8.39 6.11
N GLY A 59 -7.55 8.26 7.45
CA GLY A 59 -7.34 9.38 8.38
C GLY A 59 -8.39 10.49 8.30
N VAL A 60 -9.62 10.18 7.87
CA VAL A 60 -10.68 11.18 7.70
C VAL A 60 -10.97 11.89 9.03
N GLY A 61 -10.72 13.20 9.10
CA GLY A 61 -11.22 14.10 10.14
C GLY A 61 -10.17 14.76 11.05
N THR A 62 -9.12 14.04 11.49
CA THR A 62 -8.16 14.62 12.48
C THR A 62 -6.72 14.11 12.41
N GLY A 63 -6.35 13.28 11.42
CA GLY A 63 -5.08 12.56 11.47
C GLY A 63 -5.03 11.55 12.63
N PHE A 64 -3.92 10.81 12.74
CA PHE A 64 -3.71 9.82 13.79
C PHE A 64 -3.00 10.47 14.98
N LYS A 65 -3.55 10.28 16.18
CA LYS A 65 -3.22 11.09 17.36
C LYS A 65 -1.94 10.68 18.09
N ASP A 66 -1.61 9.40 18.03
CA ASP A 66 -0.50 8.79 18.76
C ASP A 66 0.06 7.59 17.98
N GLU A 67 1.19 7.06 18.45
CA GLU A 67 1.86 5.89 17.86
C GLU A 67 0.90 4.70 17.68
N LYS A 68 0.06 4.43 18.69
CA LYS A 68 -0.90 3.32 18.64
C LYS A 68 -1.94 3.48 17.54
N ALA A 69 -2.43 4.70 17.31
CA ALA A 69 -3.33 5.00 16.19
C ALA A 69 -2.61 4.78 14.85
N TRP A 70 -1.35 5.21 14.73
CA TRP A 70 -0.54 4.94 13.54
C TRP A 70 -0.31 3.45 13.31
N GLU A 71 0.02 2.69 14.35
CA GLU A 71 0.24 1.24 14.26
C GLU A 71 -1.05 0.52 13.85
N THR A 72 -2.17 0.84 14.52
CA THR A 72 -3.49 0.27 14.21
C THR A 72 -3.84 0.47 12.73
N GLU A 73 -3.55 1.65 12.19
CA GLU A 73 -3.89 2.02 10.82
C GLU A 73 -2.92 1.42 9.80
N MET A 74 -1.62 1.56 10.02
CA MET A 74 -0.60 1.14 9.06
C MET A 74 -0.38 -0.38 9.09
N SER A 75 -0.11 -0.93 10.27
CA SER A 75 0.11 -2.36 10.46
C SER A 75 -1.19 -3.14 10.30
N GLY A 76 -2.32 -2.57 10.70
CA GLY A 76 -3.64 -3.17 10.47
C GLY A 76 -3.95 -3.34 8.98
N GLU A 77 -3.70 -2.33 8.14
CA GLU A 77 -3.88 -2.48 6.69
C GLU A 77 -2.90 -3.52 6.10
N LYS A 78 -1.66 -3.60 6.61
CA LYS A 78 -0.75 -4.69 6.25
C LYS A 78 -1.34 -6.06 6.58
N SER A 79 -1.97 -6.22 7.75
CA SER A 79 -2.66 -7.46 8.11
C SER A 79 -3.80 -7.78 7.13
N PHE A 80 -4.59 -6.79 6.70
CA PHE A 80 -5.64 -6.99 5.69
C PHE A 80 -5.10 -7.37 4.33
N LEU A 81 -4.02 -6.73 3.87
CA LEU A 81 -3.34 -7.09 2.62
C LEU A 81 -2.80 -8.53 2.67
N THR A 82 -2.25 -8.97 3.80
CA THR A 82 -1.83 -10.36 3.99
C THR A 82 -3.02 -11.32 3.98
N SER A 83 -4.05 -11.06 4.77
CA SER A 83 -5.17 -11.98 4.96
C SER A 83 -6.11 -12.05 3.75
N PHE A 84 -6.46 -10.90 3.16
CA PHE A 84 -7.48 -10.82 2.12
C PHE A 84 -6.92 -10.81 0.70
N ALA A 85 -5.69 -10.33 0.49
CA ALA A 85 -5.01 -10.40 -0.80
C ALA A 85 -3.91 -11.48 -0.85
N SER A 86 -3.74 -12.29 0.20
CA SER A 86 -2.76 -13.39 0.26
C SER A 86 -1.34 -12.95 -0.15
N ILE A 87 -0.95 -11.74 0.24
CA ILE A 87 0.40 -11.21 0.02
C ILE A 87 1.28 -11.65 1.20
N ARG A 88 2.51 -12.08 0.92
CA ARG A 88 3.44 -12.47 2.00
C ARG A 88 3.71 -11.23 2.86
N PRO A 89 3.65 -11.33 4.20
CA PRO A 89 3.90 -10.20 5.09
C PRO A 89 5.23 -9.48 4.81
N ASP A 90 6.26 -10.25 4.44
CA ASP A 90 7.60 -9.74 4.15
C ASP A 90 7.69 -8.93 2.85
N ASP A 91 6.71 -9.04 1.95
CA ASP A 91 6.65 -8.25 0.71
C ASP A 91 5.89 -6.91 0.91
N ILE A 92 5.19 -6.73 2.03
CA ILE A 92 4.53 -5.47 2.39
C ILE A 92 5.47 -4.66 3.27
N LYS A 93 6.27 -3.82 2.63
CA LYS A 93 7.33 -3.04 3.27
C LYS A 93 7.00 -1.56 3.38
N GLY A 94 6.28 -1.01 2.39
CA GLY A 94 5.97 0.42 2.35
C GLY A 94 4.76 0.82 3.19
N ALA A 95 4.79 2.04 3.70
CA ALA A 95 3.66 2.75 4.26
C ALA A 95 3.66 4.22 3.78
N ARG A 96 2.48 4.78 3.51
CA ARG A 96 2.28 6.20 3.19
C ARG A 96 1.14 6.76 4.03
N ALA A 97 1.38 7.91 4.65
CA ALA A 97 0.34 8.63 5.41
C ALA A 97 -0.77 9.15 4.48
N PRO A 98 -2.05 9.05 4.89
CA PRO A 98 -3.15 9.76 4.22
C PRO A 98 -2.89 11.26 4.17
N LEU A 99 -3.31 11.91 3.08
CA LEU A 99 -3.13 13.35 2.85
C LEU A 99 -1.68 13.86 2.95
N LEU A 100 -0.69 12.95 2.96
CA LEU A 100 0.71 13.27 3.27
C LEU A 100 0.89 13.99 4.62
N GLY A 101 -0.04 13.78 5.55
CA GLY A 101 0.00 14.36 6.89
C GLY A 101 1.12 13.69 7.72
N PRO A 102 2.18 14.41 8.11
CA PRO A 102 3.23 13.82 8.92
C PRO A 102 2.73 13.56 10.35
N GLY A 103 3.09 12.42 10.92
CA GLY A 103 2.73 12.08 12.31
C GLY A 103 3.89 12.17 13.30
N GLY A 104 4.97 12.87 12.96
CA GLY A 104 6.15 12.97 13.83
C GLY A 104 6.78 11.61 14.16
N ASP A 105 7.40 11.52 15.33
CA ASP A 105 8.08 10.32 15.80
C ASP A 105 7.11 9.14 16.01
N ASP A 106 5.89 9.42 16.49
CA ASP A 106 4.82 8.43 16.64
C ASP A 106 4.55 7.66 15.34
N GLN A 107 4.55 8.35 14.20
CA GLN A 107 4.44 7.68 12.90
C GLN A 107 5.64 6.77 12.66
N PHE A 108 6.87 7.26 12.89
CA PHE A 108 8.09 6.51 12.61
C PHE A 108 8.22 5.26 13.48
N GLU A 109 7.96 5.38 14.79
CA GLU A 109 7.97 4.26 15.72
C GLU A 109 6.96 3.19 15.30
N ALA A 110 5.71 3.61 15.00
CA ALA A 110 4.67 2.68 14.56
C ALA A 110 5.02 1.89 13.28
N VAL A 111 5.62 2.55 12.28
CA VAL A 111 5.98 1.88 11.01
C VAL A 111 7.35 1.20 11.05
N SER A 112 8.16 1.42 12.08
CA SER A 112 9.50 0.82 12.21
C SER A 112 9.46 -0.71 12.17
N SER A 113 8.44 -1.30 12.80
CA SER A 113 8.19 -2.75 12.83
C SER A 113 7.74 -3.31 11.48
N MET A 114 7.21 -2.46 10.58
CA MET A 114 6.79 -2.83 9.23
C MET A 114 7.91 -2.73 8.21
N LEU A 115 8.85 -1.80 8.43
CA LEU A 115 9.79 -1.33 7.42
C LEU A 115 11.10 -2.11 7.45
N SER A 116 11.39 -2.82 6.37
CA SER A 116 12.79 -3.09 5.99
C SER A 116 13.38 -1.96 5.16
N VAL A 117 12.58 -1.24 4.34
CA VAL A 117 13.04 -0.10 3.51
C VAL A 117 11.85 0.80 3.10
N VAL A 118 11.96 2.11 3.39
CA VAL A 118 11.25 3.30 2.83
C VAL A 118 9.84 3.67 3.34
N LYS A 119 9.82 4.81 4.06
CA LYS A 119 8.68 5.73 4.23
C LYS A 119 8.55 6.60 2.99
N ALA A 120 7.37 6.67 2.38
CA ALA A 120 7.09 7.56 1.26
C ALA A 120 5.90 8.47 1.61
N SER A 121 6.08 9.34 2.60
CA SER A 121 5.15 10.40 2.99
C SER A 121 5.91 11.69 3.18
#